data_AF-J8Q2C4-F1
#
_entry.id   AF-J8Q2C4-F1
#
_cell.length_a   1.000
_cell.length_b   1.000
_cell.length_c   1.000
_cell.angle_alpha   90.00
_cell.angle_beta   90.00
_cell.angle_gamma   90.00
#
_symmetry.space_group_name_H-M   'P 1'
#
loop_
_entity.id
_entity.type
_entity.pdbx_description
1 polymer ?
#
loop_
_entity_poly.entity_id
_entity_poly.type
_entity_poly.pdbx_seq_one_letter_code
_entity_poly.pdbx_strand_id
1 'polypeptide(L)'
;MPLLDTFKSFIQSPTESKVKQATSEDETSGATGTLMNEISILTYSAKTVREIIQVIRKRLLLGENRRNSHRNCIQVMKTLTLVSYLMNNGSNEFIKWLKRNIILIEILENFKVQDLRDERKGEEIRKLSRNLLGLLQDDRLLEKQRKDVIQFRSSISTPGRKSTDNSHLKLEEMRNELTRQSPEKMVKPATTSTSLDFQRQRARNTHEYARFSLDPLTEEDSEDAPGAPGGTSRLSFRPKSSNNPFR
;
A
#
# COMPACT_ATOMS: atom_id res chain seq x y z
N MET A 1 11.83 7.69 30.55
CA MET A 1 11.13 6.70 29.70
C MET A 1 10.87 5.47 30.56
N PRO A 2 9.63 5.09 30.88
CA PRO A 2 9.38 4.02 31.85
C PRO A 2 9.54 2.65 31.19
N LEU A 3 10.29 1.76 31.84
CA LEU A 3 10.65 0.41 31.38
C LEU A 3 9.45 -0.49 31.03
N LEU A 4 8.26 -0.16 31.54
CA LEU A 4 7.03 -0.92 31.31
C LEU A 4 6.49 -0.78 29.89
N ASP A 5 6.73 0.35 29.22
CA ASP A 5 6.30 0.54 27.82
C ASP A 5 7.13 -0.34 26.87
N THR A 6 8.40 -0.57 27.20
CA THR A 6 9.30 -1.45 26.46
C THR A 6 8.89 -2.93 26.56
N PHE A 7 8.50 -3.39 27.75
CA PHE A 7 7.99 -4.76 27.94
C PHE A 7 6.62 -4.98 27.29
N LYS A 8 5.74 -3.97 27.34
CA LYS A 8 4.44 -4.03 26.68
C LYS A 8 4.56 -3.98 25.16
N SER A 9 5.59 -3.32 24.64
CA SER A 9 5.99 -3.32 23.23
C SER A 9 6.46 -4.69 22.76
N PHE A 10 7.22 -5.42 23.58
CA PHE A 10 7.78 -6.73 23.23
C PHE A 10 6.74 -7.84 22.99
N ILE A 11 5.54 -7.70 23.54
CA ILE A 11 4.42 -8.66 23.37
C ILE A 11 3.46 -8.21 22.24
N GLN A 12 3.60 -6.98 21.73
CA GLN A 12 2.70 -6.43 20.71
C GLN A 12 3.16 -6.77 19.31
N SER A 13 2.21 -7.10 18.43
CA SER A 13 2.54 -7.29 17.02
C SER A 13 2.99 -5.96 16.40
N PRO A 14 3.86 -5.98 15.38
CA PRO A 14 4.25 -4.77 14.64
C PRO A 14 3.03 -4.01 14.08
N THR A 15 1.99 -4.74 13.67
CA THR A 15 0.72 -4.18 13.19
C THR A 15 0.01 -3.43 14.31
N GLU A 16 -0.12 -4.03 15.48
CA GLU A 16 -0.80 -3.43 16.64
C GLU A 16 -0.11 -2.13 17.05
N SER A 17 1.23 -2.14 17.09
CA SER A 17 2.04 -0.96 17.41
C SER A 17 1.82 0.19 16.43
N LYS A 18 1.76 -0.09 15.11
CA LYS A 18 1.46 0.94 14.10
C LYS A 18 0.08 1.56 14.28
N VAL A 19 -0.95 0.75 14.54
CA VAL A 19 -2.32 1.26 14.76
C VAL A 19 -2.38 2.07 16.04
N LYS A 20 -1.71 1.64 17.12
CA LYS A 20 -1.63 2.39 18.37
C LYS A 20 -0.89 3.72 18.21
N GLN A 21 0.17 3.74 17.39
CA GLN A 21 0.88 4.97 17.06
C GLN A 21 -0.02 5.94 16.28
N ALA A 22 -0.74 5.45 15.26
CA ALA A 22 -1.68 6.27 14.49
C ALA A 22 -2.84 6.82 15.34
N THR A 23 -3.23 6.09 16.38
CA THR A 23 -4.35 6.43 17.29
C THR A 23 -3.86 6.90 18.67
N SER A 24 -2.63 7.41 18.76
CA SER A 24 -2.05 7.88 20.02
C SER A 24 -2.83 9.06 20.60
N GLU A 25 -2.83 9.17 21.93
CA GLU A 25 -3.49 10.28 22.64
C GLU A 25 -2.64 11.56 22.70
N ASP A 26 -1.39 11.49 22.27
CA ASP A 26 -0.44 12.62 22.25
C ASP A 26 -0.80 13.61 21.14
N GLU A 27 -0.99 14.89 21.46
CA GLU A 27 -1.36 15.92 20.47
C GLU A 27 -0.32 16.10 19.35
N THR A 28 0.96 15.85 19.65
CA THR A 28 2.08 16.13 18.72
C THR A 28 2.41 14.98 17.77
N SER A 29 2.00 13.76 18.11
CA SER A 29 2.20 12.56 17.31
C SER A 29 0.87 12.12 16.69
N GLY A 30 0.79 11.95 15.37
CA GLY A 30 -0.48 11.71 14.70
C GLY A 30 -0.45 10.63 13.63
N ALA A 31 -1.63 10.34 13.07
CA ALA A 31 -1.79 9.51 11.90
C ALA A 31 -1.24 10.23 10.66
N THR A 32 0.08 10.23 10.48
CA THR A 32 0.72 10.73 9.27
C THR A 32 0.17 9.97 8.06
N GLY A 33 -0.02 10.64 6.93
CA GLY A 33 -0.56 10.01 5.72
C GLY A 33 0.21 8.76 5.29
N THR A 34 1.53 8.75 5.50
CA THR A 34 2.40 7.58 5.29
C THR A 34 2.02 6.40 6.19
N LEU A 35 1.88 6.64 7.50
CA LEU A 35 1.50 5.63 8.48
C LEU A 35 0.11 5.05 8.20
N MET A 36 -0.86 5.91 7.84
CA MET A 36 -2.19 5.46 7.44
C MET A 36 -2.15 4.60 6.17
N ASN A 37 -1.35 4.98 5.17
CA ASN A 37 -1.16 4.19 3.96
C ASN A 37 -0.57 2.81 4.28
N GLU A 38 0.46 2.74 5.14
CA GLU A 38 1.01 1.45 5.58
C GLU A 38 -0.03 0.57 6.28
N ILE A 39 -0.82 1.14 7.19
CA ILE A 39 -1.91 0.40 7.86
C ILE A 39 -2.95 -0.07 6.83
N SER A 40 -3.28 0.74 5.82
CA SER A 40 -4.23 0.35 4.78
C SER A 40 -3.77 -0.87 3.98
N ILE A 41 -2.48 -0.97 3.66
CA ILE A 41 -1.90 -2.13 2.99
C ILE A 41 -2.01 -3.37 3.90
N LEU A 42 -1.74 -3.20 5.21
CA LEU A 42 -1.88 -4.29 6.18
C LEU A 42 -3.31 -4.79 6.32
N THR A 43 -4.34 -4.03 5.95
CA THR A 43 -5.73 -4.52 6.02
C THR A 43 -6.06 -5.63 5.01
N TYR A 44 -5.22 -5.85 3.98
CA TYR A 44 -5.46 -6.89 2.97
C TYR A 44 -5.07 -8.31 3.42
N SER A 45 -4.39 -8.45 4.57
CA SER A 45 -4.12 -9.76 5.18
C SER A 45 -5.10 -10.06 6.31
N ALA A 46 -5.71 -11.25 6.27
CA ALA A 46 -6.74 -11.68 7.23
C ALA A 46 -6.24 -11.76 8.68
N LYS A 47 -4.94 -11.99 8.90
CA LYS A 47 -4.35 -11.96 10.25
C LYS A 47 -4.26 -10.54 10.77
N THR A 48 -3.62 -9.66 10.01
CA THR A 48 -3.34 -8.28 10.41
C THR A 48 -4.60 -7.44 10.48
N VAL A 49 -5.59 -7.65 9.59
CA VAL A 49 -6.87 -6.93 9.68
C VAL A 49 -7.62 -7.23 10.98
N ARG A 50 -7.55 -8.46 11.50
CA ARG A 50 -8.14 -8.81 12.80
C ARG A 50 -7.47 -8.07 13.95
N GLU A 51 -6.15 -7.96 13.93
CA GLU A 51 -5.39 -7.18 14.92
C GLU A 51 -5.74 -5.68 14.84
N ILE A 52 -5.80 -5.11 13.63
CA ILE A 52 -6.19 -3.71 13.37
C ILE A 52 -7.59 -3.45 13.92
N ILE A 53 -8.55 -4.32 13.58
CA ILE A 53 -9.95 -4.24 14.06
C ILE A 53 -10.01 -4.23 15.59
N GLN A 54 -9.24 -5.10 16.25
CA GLN A 54 -9.27 -5.20 17.71
C GLN A 54 -8.79 -3.90 18.38
N VAL A 55 -7.77 -3.24 17.83
CA VAL A 55 -7.30 -1.94 18.34
C VAL A 55 -8.34 -0.86 18.07
N ILE A 56 -8.83 -0.73 16.82
CA ILE A 56 -9.82 0.28 16.44
C ILE A 56 -11.08 0.17 17.29
N ARG A 57 -11.62 -1.04 17.46
CA ARG A 57 -12.80 -1.29 18.30
C ARG A 57 -12.61 -0.78 19.73
N LYS A 58 -11.47 -1.11 20.36
CA LYS A 58 -11.16 -0.65 21.73
C LYS A 58 -11.10 0.87 21.82
N ARG A 59 -10.57 1.55 20.79
CA ARG A 59 -10.47 3.02 20.76
C ARG A 59 -11.83 3.70 20.53
N LEU A 60 -12.66 3.16 19.63
CA LEU A 60 -14.01 3.71 19.38
C LEU A 60 -14.92 3.60 20.61
N LEU A 61 -14.84 2.49 21.35
CA LEU A 61 -15.60 2.29 22.59
C LEU A 61 -15.29 3.33 23.68
N LEU A 62 -14.16 4.04 23.61
CA LEU A 62 -13.85 5.11 24.57
C LEU A 62 -14.89 6.22 24.54
N GLY A 63 -15.49 6.48 23.36
CA GLY A 63 -16.46 7.55 23.18
C GLY A 63 -17.87 7.26 23.68
N GLU A 64 -18.14 6.03 24.13
CA GLU A 64 -19.41 5.67 24.79
C GLU A 64 -19.57 6.37 26.15
N ASN A 65 -18.46 6.77 26.77
CA ASN A 65 -18.49 7.41 28.07
C ASN A 65 -19.18 8.78 28.02
N ARG A 66 -20.05 9.04 29.02
CA ARG A 66 -20.79 10.31 29.16
C ARG A 66 -19.88 11.52 29.43
N ARG A 67 -18.66 11.29 29.91
CA ARG A 67 -17.66 12.31 30.24
C ARG A 67 -16.33 11.95 29.56
N ASN A 68 -16.17 12.36 28.32
CA ASN A 68 -14.93 12.13 27.60
C ASN A 68 -13.87 13.15 28.03
N SER A 69 -12.76 12.64 28.55
CA SER A 69 -11.58 13.42 28.85
C SER A 69 -10.91 13.92 27.56
N HIS A 70 -10.07 14.95 27.69
CA HIS A 70 -9.26 15.49 26.60
C HIS A 70 -8.51 14.41 25.79
N ARG A 71 -7.85 13.48 26.49
CA ARG A 71 -7.11 12.36 25.88
C ARG A 71 -8.01 11.44 25.06
N ASN A 72 -9.19 11.12 25.60
CA ASN A 72 -10.17 10.29 24.90
C ASN A 72 -10.67 10.99 23.63
N CYS A 73 -10.90 12.31 23.68
CA CYS A 73 -11.33 13.08 22.51
C CYS A 73 -10.29 12.99 21.38
N ILE A 74 -9.01 13.23 21.68
CA ILE A 74 -7.92 13.14 20.68
C ILE A 74 -7.85 11.73 20.08
N GLN A 75 -7.91 10.72 20.94
CA GLN A 75 -7.78 9.33 20.53
C GLN A 75 -8.95 8.86 19.66
N VAL A 76 -10.18 9.20 20.03
CA VAL A 76 -11.39 8.89 19.24
C VAL A 76 -11.34 9.61 17.90
N MET A 77 -11.01 10.90 17.89
CA MET A 77 -10.88 11.71 16.66
C MET A 77 -9.88 11.09 15.69
N LYS A 78 -8.64 10.81 16.13
CA LYS A 78 -7.63 10.17 15.28
C LYS A 78 -8.03 8.78 14.81
N THR A 79 -8.74 8.02 15.65
CA THR A 79 -9.27 6.72 15.27
C THR A 79 -10.31 6.86 14.16
N LEU A 80 -11.24 7.83 14.24
CA LEU A 80 -12.21 8.11 13.18
C LEU A 80 -11.53 8.57 11.89
N THR A 81 -10.48 9.39 11.97
CA THR A 81 -9.67 9.76 10.82
C THR A 81 -9.03 8.54 10.15
N LEU A 82 -8.45 7.63 10.93
CA LEU A 82 -7.90 6.39 10.42
C LEU A 82 -8.99 5.50 9.79
N VAL A 83 -10.15 5.35 10.45
CA VAL A 83 -11.29 4.58 9.91
C VAL A 83 -11.76 5.15 8.58
N SER A 84 -11.87 6.48 8.46
CA SER A 84 -12.22 7.17 7.21
C SER A 84 -11.21 6.88 6.10
N TYR A 85 -9.92 6.92 6.42
CA TYR A 85 -8.87 6.57 5.46
C TYR A 85 -8.97 5.10 5.00
N LEU A 86 -9.18 4.17 5.94
CA LEU A 86 -9.31 2.74 5.66
C LEU A 86 -10.59 2.38 4.89
N MET A 87 -11.69 3.12 5.08
CA MET A 87 -12.88 2.96 4.26
C MET A 87 -12.61 3.26 2.79
N ASN A 88 -11.73 4.21 2.49
CA ASN A 88 -11.39 4.60 1.13
C ASN A 88 -10.24 3.76 0.51
N ASN A 89 -9.25 3.36 1.31
CA ASN A 89 -8.01 2.75 0.81
C ASN A 89 -7.80 1.29 1.27
N GLY A 90 -8.44 0.87 2.36
CA GLY A 90 -8.25 -0.44 2.98
C GLY A 90 -9.04 -1.56 2.31
N SER A 91 -9.04 -2.75 2.91
CA SER A 91 -9.69 -3.93 2.36
C SER A 91 -11.22 -3.92 2.51
N ASN A 92 -11.89 -4.66 1.62
CA ASN A 92 -13.33 -4.89 1.70
C ASN A 92 -13.74 -5.64 2.97
N GLU A 93 -12.84 -6.45 3.54
CA GLU A 93 -13.09 -7.16 4.80
C GLU A 93 -13.23 -6.20 5.98
N PHE A 94 -12.42 -5.14 6.02
CA PHE A 94 -12.55 -4.09 7.01
C PHE A 94 -13.91 -3.36 6.90
N ILE A 95 -14.35 -3.03 5.67
CA ILE A 95 -15.66 -2.42 5.44
C ILE A 95 -16.80 -3.35 5.89
N LYS A 96 -16.74 -4.64 5.54
CA LYS A 96 -17.73 -5.64 5.96
C LYS A 96 -17.81 -5.71 7.49
N TRP A 97 -16.67 -5.68 8.18
CA TRP A 97 -16.65 -5.63 9.64
C TRP A 97 -17.28 -4.34 10.17
N LEU A 98 -16.93 -3.18 9.59
CA LEU A 98 -17.43 -1.89 10.04
C LEU A 98 -18.95 -1.77 9.87
N LYS A 99 -19.51 -2.24 8.75
CA LYS A 99 -20.97 -2.32 8.52
C LYS A 99 -21.68 -3.19 9.54
N ARG A 100 -21.11 -4.34 9.90
CA ARG A 100 -21.66 -5.22 10.95
C ARG A 100 -21.61 -4.59 12.35
N ASN A 101 -20.74 -3.60 12.56
CA ASN A 101 -20.53 -2.93 13.84
C ASN A 101 -20.83 -1.43 13.73
N ILE A 102 -21.81 -1.05 12.91
CA ILE A 102 -22.15 0.36 12.62
C ILE A 102 -22.45 1.17 13.89
N ILE A 103 -23.01 0.50 14.91
CA ILE A 103 -23.30 1.06 16.24
C ILE A 103 -22.06 1.74 16.86
N LEU A 104 -20.85 1.24 16.60
CA LEU A 104 -19.60 1.85 17.11
C LEU A 104 -19.40 3.28 16.60
N ILE A 105 -19.93 3.59 15.41
CA ILE A 105 -19.87 4.93 14.81
C ILE A 105 -21.12 5.73 15.16
N GLU A 106 -22.30 5.10 15.23
CA GLU A 106 -23.57 5.76 15.59
C GLU A 106 -23.50 6.42 16.98
N ILE A 107 -22.90 5.74 17.96
CA ILE A 107 -22.73 6.30 19.31
C ILE A 107 -21.92 7.61 19.29
N LEU A 108 -20.98 7.74 18.34
CA LEU A 108 -20.09 8.90 18.22
C LEU A 108 -20.74 10.09 17.50
N GLU A 109 -21.92 9.93 16.90
CA GLU A 109 -22.70 11.04 16.35
C GLU A 109 -23.16 12.03 17.44
N ASN A 110 -23.42 11.52 18.64
CA ASN A 110 -23.86 12.29 19.79
C ASN A 110 -22.75 12.48 20.84
N PHE A 111 -21.48 12.42 20.40
CA PHE A 111 -20.31 12.49 21.27
C PHE A 111 -20.35 13.71 22.22
N LYS A 112 -20.15 13.45 23.52
CA LYS A 112 -20.15 14.47 24.57
C LYS A 112 -18.75 14.66 25.13
N VAL A 113 -18.38 15.91 25.33
CA VAL A 113 -17.08 16.32 25.86
C VAL A 113 -17.24 16.81 27.29
N GLN A 114 -16.25 16.55 28.15
CA GLN A 114 -16.27 17.01 29.55
C GLN A 114 -15.92 18.51 29.69
N ASP A 115 -14.98 19.00 28.89
CA ASP A 115 -14.43 20.36 28.97
C ASP A 115 -14.77 21.17 27.72
N LEU A 116 -15.20 22.42 27.90
CA LEU A 116 -15.53 23.36 26.81
C LEU A 116 -14.35 23.59 25.86
N ARG A 117 -13.11 23.47 26.34
CA ARG A 117 -11.90 23.62 25.50
C ARG A 117 -11.80 22.55 24.41
N ASP A 118 -12.42 21.40 24.63
CA ASP A 118 -12.45 20.28 23.69
C ASP A 118 -13.71 20.23 22.84
N GLU A 119 -14.62 21.21 22.98
CA GLU A 119 -15.89 21.25 22.23
C GLU A 119 -15.66 21.25 20.72
N ARG A 120 -14.61 21.95 20.23
CA ARG A 120 -14.22 21.92 18.82
C ARG A 120 -13.85 20.50 18.35
N LYS A 121 -13.09 19.76 19.17
CA LYS A 121 -12.75 18.35 18.87
C LYS A 121 -14.01 17.48 18.89
N GLY A 122 -14.91 17.72 19.85
CA GLY A 122 -16.21 17.07 19.92
C GLY A 122 -17.07 17.31 18.67
N GLU A 123 -17.10 18.54 18.15
CA GLU A 123 -17.81 18.87 16.92
C GLU A 123 -17.22 18.17 15.70
N GLU A 124 -15.88 18.13 15.60
CA GLU A 124 -15.17 17.40 14.54
C GLU A 124 -15.47 15.90 14.57
N ILE A 125 -15.43 15.28 15.76
CA ILE A 125 -15.80 13.87 15.97
C ILE A 125 -17.24 13.61 15.47
N ARG A 126 -18.20 14.46 15.86
CA ARG A 126 -19.60 14.33 15.44
C ARG A 126 -19.76 14.49 13.91
N LYS A 127 -19.05 15.43 13.32
CA LYS A 127 -19.03 15.64 11.86
C LYS A 127 -18.45 14.44 11.12
N LEU A 128 -17.30 13.92 11.56
CA LEU A 128 -16.67 12.74 10.98
C LEU A 128 -17.58 11.52 11.08
N SER A 129 -18.20 11.29 12.24
CA SER A 129 -19.13 10.16 12.45
C SER A 129 -20.31 10.22 11.50
N ARG A 130 -20.97 11.39 11.35
CA ARG A 130 -22.08 11.56 10.39
C ARG A 130 -21.68 11.29 8.95
N ASN A 131 -20.51 11.79 8.54
CA ASN A 131 -19.99 11.53 7.20
C ASN A 131 -19.73 10.03 6.97
N LEU A 132 -19.15 9.34 7.96
CA LEU A 132 -18.90 7.90 7.87
C LEU A 132 -20.19 7.10 7.82
N LEU A 133 -21.19 7.45 8.62
CA LEU A 133 -22.50 6.79 8.60
C LEU A 133 -23.18 6.96 7.25
N GLY A 134 -23.14 8.16 6.67
CA GLY A 134 -23.68 8.40 5.31
C GLY A 134 -23.00 7.52 4.25
N LEU A 135 -21.68 7.36 4.32
CA LEU A 135 -20.94 6.47 3.41
C LEU A 135 -21.20 4.98 3.67
N LEU A 136 -21.44 4.58 4.91
CA LEU A 136 -21.73 3.18 5.26
C LEU A 136 -23.15 2.74 4.84
N GLN A 137 -24.07 3.70 4.73
CA GLN A 137 -25.45 3.47 4.28
C GLN A 137 -25.59 3.41 2.76
N ASP A 138 -24.73 4.10 2.00
CA ASP A 138 -24.74 4.10 0.53
C ASP A 138 -23.53 3.37 -0.07
N ASP A 139 -23.74 2.09 -0.40
CA ASP A 139 -22.75 1.22 -1.01
C ASP A 139 -22.24 1.72 -2.37
N ARG A 140 -23.11 2.37 -3.16
CA ARG A 140 -22.75 2.86 -4.48
C ARG A 140 -21.84 4.08 -4.37
N LEU A 141 -22.17 4.98 -3.44
CA LEU A 141 -21.35 6.15 -3.16
C LEU A 141 -19.96 5.75 -2.64
N LEU A 142 -19.90 4.81 -1.70
CA LEU A 142 -18.63 4.32 -1.15
C LEU A 142 -17.77 3.65 -2.23
N GLU A 143 -18.36 2.80 -3.07
CA GLU A 143 -17.64 2.15 -4.17
C GLU A 143 -17.09 3.17 -5.17
N LYS A 144 -17.87 4.19 -5.51
CA LYS A 144 -17.41 5.28 -6.38
C LYS A 144 -16.21 6.01 -5.77
N GLN A 145 -16.31 6.43 -4.50
CA GLN A 145 -15.21 7.12 -3.81
C GLN A 145 -13.91 6.30 -3.81
N ARG A 146 -14.01 4.99 -3.57
CA ARG A 146 -12.85 4.08 -3.58
C ARG A 146 -12.22 3.98 -4.97
N LYS A 147 -13.03 3.91 -6.03
CA LYS A 147 -12.54 3.91 -7.42
C LYS A 147 -11.80 5.20 -7.75
N ASP A 148 -12.38 6.34 -7.40
CA ASP A 148 -11.76 7.66 -7.64
C ASP A 148 -10.39 7.76 -6.95
N VAL A 149 -10.27 7.25 -5.72
CA VAL A 149 -9.00 7.22 -4.97
C VAL A 149 -7.95 6.33 -5.64
N ILE A 150 -8.34 5.11 -6.05
CA ILE A 150 -7.43 4.19 -6.76
C ILE A 150 -6.95 4.83 -8.06
N GLN A 151 -7.87 5.43 -8.79
CA GLN A 151 -7.64 6.08 -10.06
C GLN A 151 -6.67 7.26 -9.93
N PHE A 152 -6.89 8.14 -8.96
CA PHE A 152 -5.99 9.25 -8.64
C PHE A 152 -4.58 8.78 -8.27
N ARG A 153 -4.46 7.69 -7.49
CA ARG A 153 -3.13 7.14 -7.15
C ARG A 153 -2.41 6.59 -8.38
N SER A 154 -3.13 5.94 -9.29
CA SER A 154 -2.56 5.42 -10.53
C SER A 154 -2.05 6.52 -11.45
N SER A 155 -2.77 7.65 -11.54
CA SER A 155 -2.36 8.78 -12.40
C SER A 155 -1.09 9.49 -11.91
N ILE A 156 -0.87 9.55 -10.60
CA ILE A 156 0.35 10.14 -10.01
C ILE A 156 1.57 9.23 -10.17
N SER A 157 1.36 7.90 -10.20
CA SER A 157 2.45 6.92 -10.29
C SER A 157 3.14 6.83 -11.65
N THR A 158 2.65 7.54 -12.68
CA THR A 158 3.25 7.59 -14.01
C THR A 158 4.02 8.92 -14.19
N PRO A 159 5.36 8.93 -14.05
CA PRO A 159 6.15 10.15 -14.23
C PRO A 159 5.99 10.71 -15.65
N GLY A 160 5.81 12.03 -15.78
CA GLY A 160 5.74 12.72 -17.08
C GLY A 160 4.34 12.90 -17.67
N ARG A 161 3.28 12.37 -17.03
CA ARG A 161 1.89 12.56 -17.47
C ARG A 161 1.25 13.72 -16.70
N LYS A 162 0.77 14.75 -17.40
CA LYS A 162 0.11 15.90 -16.77
C LYS A 162 -1.22 15.46 -16.15
N SER A 163 -1.43 15.76 -14.86
CA SER A 163 -2.64 15.43 -14.08
C SER A 163 -3.95 16.00 -14.67
N THR A 164 -3.86 16.90 -15.65
CA THR A 164 -5.02 17.49 -16.34
C THR A 164 -5.65 16.56 -17.38
N ASP A 165 -5.01 15.44 -17.73
CA ASP A 165 -5.51 14.50 -18.74
C ASP A 165 -6.27 13.32 -18.12
N ASN A 166 -7.56 13.52 -17.82
CA ASN A 166 -8.47 12.47 -17.37
C ASN A 166 -8.96 11.56 -18.54
N SER A 167 -8.39 11.66 -19.75
CA SER A 167 -8.88 10.91 -20.91
C SER A 167 -8.77 9.39 -20.74
N HIS A 168 -7.68 8.91 -20.13
CA HIS A 168 -7.48 7.47 -19.87
C HIS A 168 -8.52 6.90 -18.90
N LEU A 169 -8.95 7.71 -17.94
CA LEU A 169 -9.94 7.34 -16.94
C LEU A 169 -11.30 7.08 -17.59
N LYS A 170 -11.67 7.97 -18.52
CA LYS A 170 -12.86 7.84 -19.35
C LYS A 170 -12.78 6.66 -20.31
N LEU A 171 -11.59 6.36 -20.83
CA LEU A 171 -11.35 5.22 -21.72
C LEU A 171 -11.47 3.87 -21.00
N GLU A 172 -10.91 3.76 -19.80
CA GLU A 172 -11.04 2.59 -18.91
C GLU A 172 -12.50 2.37 -18.49
N GLU A 173 -13.21 3.44 -18.13
CA GLU A 173 -14.64 3.37 -17.79
C GLU A 173 -15.47 2.90 -18.98
N MET A 174 -15.23 3.48 -20.16
CA MET A 174 -15.87 3.07 -21.42
C MET A 174 -15.55 1.62 -21.81
N ARG A 175 -14.31 1.16 -21.60
CA ARG A 175 -13.91 -0.23 -21.84
C ARG A 175 -14.64 -1.19 -20.89
N ASN A 176 -14.75 -0.83 -19.62
CA ASN A 176 -15.44 -1.63 -18.62
C ASN A 176 -16.96 -1.67 -18.85
N GLU A 177 -17.55 -0.58 -19.34
CA GLU A 177 -18.95 -0.55 -19.79
C GLU A 177 -19.18 -1.43 -21.02
N LEU A 178 -18.30 -1.37 -22.02
CA LEU A 178 -18.37 -2.21 -23.22
C LEU A 178 -18.25 -3.71 -22.89
N THR A 179 -17.40 -4.03 -21.91
CA THR A 179 -17.22 -5.40 -21.42
C THR A 179 -18.44 -5.89 -20.64
N ARG A 180 -19.11 -5.00 -19.87
CA ARG A 180 -20.35 -5.32 -19.14
C ARG A 180 -21.58 -5.49 -20.04
N GLN A 181 -21.60 -4.85 -21.20
CA GLN A 181 -22.70 -4.95 -22.15
C GLN A 181 -22.59 -6.14 -23.11
N SER A 182 -21.47 -6.87 -23.09
CA SER A 182 -21.31 -8.09 -23.90
C SER A 182 -21.83 -9.31 -23.13
N PRO A 183 -22.94 -9.96 -23.52
CA PRO A 183 -23.33 -11.23 -22.93
C PRO A 183 -22.33 -12.30 -23.37
N GLU A 184 -21.85 -13.11 -22.42
CA GLU A 184 -21.03 -14.28 -22.71
C GLU A 184 -21.76 -15.22 -23.71
N LYS A 185 -21.12 -15.50 -24.84
CA LYS A 185 -21.21 -16.81 -25.49
C LYS A 185 -19.82 -17.42 -25.52
N MET A 186 -19.60 -18.39 -24.64
CA MET A 186 -18.55 -19.39 -24.80
C MET A 186 -18.71 -20.07 -26.17
N VAL A 187 -17.73 -19.94 -27.05
CA VAL A 187 -17.38 -20.96 -28.04
C VAL A 187 -15.85 -20.96 -28.17
N LYS A 188 -15.20 -22.07 -27.82
CA LYS A 188 -13.82 -22.33 -28.26
C LYS A 188 -13.87 -22.66 -29.75
N PRO A 189 -13.06 -22.05 -30.63
CA PRO A 189 -12.79 -22.65 -31.93
C PRO A 189 -11.53 -23.50 -31.85
N ALA A 190 -11.69 -24.79 -32.14
CA ALA A 190 -10.59 -25.60 -32.62
C ALA A 190 -10.13 -25.09 -34.00
N THR A 191 -8.84 -25.29 -34.24
CA THR A 191 -8.08 -25.17 -35.48
C THR A 191 -8.88 -25.26 -36.80
N THR A 192 -8.70 -24.30 -37.71
CA THR A 192 -8.37 -24.55 -39.13
C THR A 192 -7.87 -23.28 -39.81
N SER A 193 -6.97 -23.50 -40.75
CA SER A 193 -6.11 -22.58 -41.49
C SER A 193 -6.80 -21.46 -42.28
N THR A 194 -6.15 -20.30 -42.38
CA THR A 194 -5.83 -19.75 -43.71
C THR A 194 -4.60 -18.84 -43.67
N SER A 195 -3.62 -19.22 -44.50
CA SER A 195 -2.34 -18.56 -44.77
C SER A 195 -2.53 -17.20 -45.46
N LEU A 196 -1.69 -16.23 -45.10
CA LEU A 196 -1.27 -15.14 -45.98
C LEU A 196 0.27 -15.17 -46.06
N ASP A 197 0.79 -16.13 -46.81
CA ASP A 197 2.18 -16.11 -47.28
C ASP A 197 2.32 -15.09 -48.41
N PHE A 198 2.98 -13.97 -48.11
CA PHE A 198 3.42 -13.01 -49.10
C PHE A 198 4.58 -13.60 -49.90
N GLN A 199 4.24 -14.01 -51.11
CA GLN A 199 5.08 -14.58 -52.14
C GLN A 199 6.23 -13.63 -52.53
N ARG A 200 7.43 -13.85 -51.97
CA ARG A 200 8.67 -13.22 -52.46
C ARG A 200 9.38 -14.20 -53.41
N GLN A 201 9.16 -13.99 -54.71
CA GLN A 201 9.83 -14.73 -55.77
C GLN A 201 11.35 -14.48 -55.72
N ARG A 202 12.09 -15.59 -55.87
CA ARG A 202 13.54 -15.64 -56.10
C ARG A 202 13.90 -15.00 -57.45
N ALA A 203 14.92 -14.15 -57.44
CA ALA A 203 15.83 -13.96 -58.57
C ALA A 203 17.27 -14.08 -58.07
N ARG A 204 18.12 -14.75 -58.86
CA ARG A 204 19.49 -15.19 -58.56
C ARG A 204 20.55 -14.12 -58.91
N ASN A 205 21.75 -14.34 -58.34
CA ASN A 205 23.10 -13.86 -58.73
C ASN A 205 23.46 -12.43 -58.28
N THR A 206 24.65 -12.07 -57.78
CA THR A 206 25.99 -12.71 -57.62
C THR A 206 26.88 -11.79 -56.76
N HIS A 207 27.94 -12.34 -56.14
CA HIS A 207 29.12 -11.65 -55.54
C HIS A 207 28.88 -10.89 -54.21
N GLU A 208 29.75 -10.83 -53.19
CA GLU A 208 31.12 -11.31 -52.95
C GLU A 208 31.55 -10.80 -51.53
N TYR A 209 32.31 -11.64 -50.80
CA TYR A 209 33.13 -11.45 -49.57
C TYR A 209 32.61 -11.07 -48.15
N ALA A 210 33.27 -11.78 -47.19
CA ALA A 210 33.59 -11.51 -45.78
C ALA A 210 32.62 -12.08 -44.71
N ARG A 211 32.77 -13.36 -44.29
CA ARG A 211 33.69 -13.92 -43.24
C ARG A 211 33.62 -13.20 -41.90
N PHE A 212 33.14 -13.89 -40.85
CA PHE A 212 33.95 -14.41 -39.74
C PHE A 212 33.14 -15.45 -38.94
N SER A 213 33.70 -16.65 -38.82
CA SER A 213 33.16 -17.79 -38.07
C SER A 213 33.44 -17.64 -36.57
N LEU A 214 32.50 -18.09 -35.73
CA LEU A 214 32.75 -18.39 -34.32
C LEU A 214 32.65 -19.91 -34.15
N ASP A 215 33.72 -20.53 -33.64
CA ASP A 215 33.77 -21.96 -33.32
C ASP A 215 33.17 -22.26 -31.94
N PRO A 216 32.67 -23.50 -31.71
CA PRO A 216 32.06 -23.91 -30.44
C PRO A 216 33.09 -24.41 -29.41
N LEU A 217 32.84 -24.12 -28.14
CA LEU A 217 33.65 -24.53 -27.00
C LEU A 217 33.55 -26.04 -26.72
N THR A 218 34.70 -26.68 -26.47
CA THR A 218 34.82 -28.05 -25.96
C THR A 218 35.37 -28.01 -24.53
N GLU A 219 34.78 -28.80 -23.65
CA GLU A 219 35.20 -29.04 -22.27
C GLU A 219 36.31 -30.10 -22.23
N GLU A 220 37.37 -29.89 -21.47
CA GLU A 220 38.27 -30.97 -21.02
C GLU A 220 38.72 -30.74 -19.56
N ASP A 221 38.45 -31.74 -18.74
CA ASP A 221 39.05 -31.99 -17.42
C ASP A 221 40.52 -32.38 -17.57
N SER A 222 41.39 -31.98 -16.62
CA SER A 222 42.55 -32.80 -16.21
C SER A 222 43.17 -32.31 -14.90
N GLU A 223 43.45 -33.27 -14.03
CA GLU A 223 44.18 -33.14 -12.78
C GLU A 223 45.72 -33.09 -12.96
N ASP A 224 46.34 -32.56 -11.91
CA ASP A 224 47.58 -33.02 -11.25
C ASP A 224 48.89 -32.21 -11.38
N ALA A 225 49.51 -32.05 -10.21
CA ALA A 225 50.66 -31.20 -9.83
C ALA A 225 52.02 -31.91 -10.16
N PRO A 226 53.23 -31.55 -9.64
CA PRO A 226 53.64 -30.51 -8.65
C PRO A 226 54.98 -29.76 -8.93
N GLY A 227 55.33 -28.78 -8.07
CA GLY A 227 56.74 -28.34 -7.87
C GLY A 227 56.96 -26.84 -7.66
N ALA A 228 57.39 -26.44 -6.45
CA ALA A 228 57.97 -25.13 -6.09
C ALA A 228 59.51 -25.13 -6.29
N PRO A 229 60.32 -24.07 -6.02
CA PRO A 229 60.01 -22.72 -5.49
C PRO A 229 60.79 -21.54 -6.16
N GLY A 230 60.45 -20.30 -5.78
CA GLY A 230 61.38 -19.16 -5.77
C GLY A 230 60.94 -17.91 -6.55
N GLY A 231 60.97 -16.74 -5.92
CA GLY A 231 60.93 -15.45 -6.62
C GLY A 231 60.18 -14.33 -5.91
N THR A 232 60.93 -13.48 -5.22
CA THR A 232 60.55 -12.26 -4.50
C THR A 232 59.84 -11.20 -5.35
N SER A 233 58.84 -10.50 -4.79
CA SER A 233 58.81 -9.02 -4.75
C SER A 233 57.65 -8.45 -3.92
N ARG A 234 58.03 -7.51 -3.05
CA ARG A 234 57.20 -6.66 -2.19
C ARG A 234 56.17 -5.87 -2.99
N LEU A 235 54.97 -5.65 -2.44
CA LEU A 235 54.29 -4.35 -2.43
C LEU A 235 53.33 -4.29 -1.23
N SER A 236 53.73 -3.55 -0.21
CA SER A 236 52.96 -3.26 1.00
C SER A 236 52.02 -2.08 0.76
N PHE A 237 50.70 -2.28 0.89
CA PHE A 237 49.73 -1.20 1.02
C PHE A 237 49.38 -0.98 2.50
N ARG A 238 49.67 0.23 2.98
CA ARG A 238 49.40 0.72 4.33
C ARG A 238 48.15 1.60 4.29
N PRO A 239 47.09 1.37 5.08
CA PRO A 239 46.01 2.34 5.21
C PRO A 239 46.42 3.43 6.22
N LYS A 240 46.30 4.71 5.83
CA LYS A 240 46.43 5.85 6.74
C LYS A 240 45.10 6.11 7.42
N SER A 241 45.08 5.88 8.73
CA SER A 241 44.22 6.57 9.69
C SER A 241 44.73 8.00 9.87
N SER A 242 43.82 8.97 9.86
CA SER A 242 44.05 10.26 10.53
C SER A 242 42.72 10.83 11.02
N ASN A 243 42.54 10.75 12.34
CA ASN A 243 41.77 11.72 13.11
C ASN A 243 42.27 13.13 12.81
N ASN A 244 41.36 14.10 12.72
CA ASN A 244 41.64 15.41 13.29
C ASN A 244 40.38 16.00 13.94
N PRO A 245 40.45 16.40 15.22
CA PRO A 245 39.40 17.13 15.94
C PRO A 245 39.56 18.66 15.74
N PHE A 246 38.53 19.41 16.15
CA PHE A 246 38.40 20.88 16.15
C PHE A 246 37.99 21.51 14.80
N ARG A 247 36.70 21.89 14.65
CA ARG A 247 36.22 23.26 14.90
C ARG A 247 34.70 23.34 14.75
#